data_AF-A0A933CZM2-F1
#
_entry.id   AF-A0A933CZM2-F1
#
_cell.length_a   1.000
_cell.length_b   1.000
_cell.length_c   1.000
_cell.angle_alpha   90.00
_cell.angle_beta   90.00
_cell.angle_gamma   90.00
#
_symmetry.space_group_name_H-M   'P 1'
#
loop_
_entity.id
_entity.type
_entity.pdbx_description
1 polymer ?
#
loop_
_entity_poly.entity_id
_entity_poly.type
_entity_poly.pdbx_seq_one_letter_code
_entity_poly.pdbx_strand_id
1 'polypeptide(L)'
;MVIQAQKIIPHWNYLLAIERDLIELSRYVEFDERNFNCFSMELAKVLLASAAEVDVVCKQICKAIDTNSSADDINKYRNEIKAAFAGIPQFVVLLPRFGLKLKPWDEWNGAEGVPPWWTGYNKVKHHRDSEYHRVNLKNALNAVAGLFVMVLYLYKDKAQLGELIPPPQVLMVDDDHFGGENLEFYDAGIAYRL
;
A
#
# COMPACT_ATOMS: atom_id res chain seq x y z
N MET A 1 -2.40 -32.26 22.71
CA MET A 1 -2.66 -30.86 22.35
C MET A 1 -2.31 -30.71 20.88
N VAL A 2 -3.30 -30.63 19.98
CA VAL A 2 -3.05 -30.57 18.54
C VAL A 2 -3.27 -29.13 18.10
N ILE A 3 -2.20 -28.48 17.61
CA ILE A 3 -2.29 -27.19 16.92
C ILE A 3 -2.41 -27.51 15.44
N GLN A 4 -3.44 -26.98 14.78
CA GLN A 4 -3.59 -27.04 13.32
C GLN A 4 -3.14 -25.69 12.74
N ALA A 5 -2.16 -25.71 11.85
CA ALA A 5 -1.65 -24.53 11.16
C ALA A 5 -2.21 -24.46 9.74
N GLN A 6 -2.49 -23.24 9.27
CA GLN A 6 -2.92 -22.96 7.90
C GLN A 6 -1.92 -22.01 7.23
N LYS A 7 -1.96 -21.95 5.89
CA LYS A 7 -1.10 -21.05 5.12
C LYS A 7 -1.54 -19.61 5.36
N ILE A 8 -0.62 -18.78 5.84
CA ILE A 8 -0.87 -17.35 6.09
C ILE A 8 -0.64 -16.50 4.83
N ILE A 9 -1.13 -15.27 4.87
CA ILE A 9 -0.96 -14.24 3.84
C ILE A 9 0.02 -13.18 4.38
N PRO A 10 1.35 -13.39 4.25
CA PRO A 10 2.34 -12.61 4.99
C PRO A 10 2.33 -11.13 4.63
N HIS A 11 2.19 -10.76 3.36
CA HIS A 11 2.19 -9.35 2.94
C HIS A 11 0.91 -8.62 3.38
N TRP A 12 -0.21 -9.34 3.54
CA TRP A 12 -1.42 -8.80 4.15
C TRP A 12 -1.23 -8.53 5.65
N ASN A 13 -0.66 -9.49 6.38
CA ASN A 13 -0.34 -9.31 7.80
C ASN A 13 0.65 -8.16 8.02
N TYR A 14 1.63 -7.99 7.12
CA TYR A 14 2.59 -6.90 7.17
C TYR A 14 1.93 -5.54 6.93
N LEU A 15 1.05 -5.45 5.93
CA LEU A 15 0.23 -4.26 5.69
C LEU A 15 -0.62 -3.89 6.92
N LEU A 16 -1.32 -4.85 7.52
CA LEU A 16 -2.18 -4.61 8.70
C LEU A 16 -1.36 -4.15 9.91
N ALA A 17 -0.13 -4.65 10.08
CA ALA A 17 0.77 -4.18 11.12
C ALA A 17 1.16 -2.71 10.91
N ILE A 18 1.48 -2.31 9.67
CA ILE A 18 1.79 -0.91 9.35
C ILE A 18 0.55 -0.02 9.49
N GLU A 19 -0.63 -0.48 9.08
CA GLU A 19 -1.88 0.27 9.25
C GLU A 19 -2.15 0.55 10.73
N ARG A 20 -1.88 -0.43 11.62
CA ARG A 20 -1.98 -0.22 13.06
C ARG A 20 -1.06 0.90 13.55
N ASP A 21 0.17 0.98 13.04
CA ASP A 21 1.09 2.08 13.38
C ASP A 21 0.52 3.44 12.93
N LEU A 22 -0.14 3.51 11.76
CA LEU A 22 -0.85 4.74 11.33
C LEU A 22 -2.01 5.09 12.26
N ILE A 23 -2.79 4.10 12.70
CA ILE A 23 -3.91 4.32 13.64
C ILE A 23 -3.38 4.90 14.95
N GLU A 24 -2.29 4.34 15.48
CA GLU A 24 -1.66 4.84 16.70
C GLU A 24 -1.11 6.25 16.51
N LEU A 25 -0.45 6.52 15.36
CA LEU A 25 0.07 7.84 15.01
C LEU A 25 -1.03 8.91 14.91
N SER A 26 -2.20 8.56 14.38
CA SER A 26 -3.32 9.49 14.19
C SER A 26 -3.83 10.12 15.50
N ARG A 27 -3.49 9.53 16.65
CA ARG A 27 -3.81 10.08 17.98
C ARG A 27 -2.95 11.28 18.36
N TYR A 28 -1.80 11.46 17.72
CA TYR A 28 -0.83 12.50 18.02
C TYR A 28 -0.69 13.51 16.88
N VAL A 29 -0.80 13.04 15.63
CA VAL A 29 -0.74 13.89 14.44
C VAL A 29 -2.02 13.67 13.64
N GLU A 30 -2.88 14.69 13.62
CA GLU A 30 -4.11 14.64 12.83
C GLU A 30 -3.80 14.53 11.34
N PHE A 31 -4.53 13.66 10.64
CA PHE A 31 -4.35 13.43 9.20
C PHE A 31 -5.06 14.51 8.39
N ASP A 32 -4.52 15.71 8.48
CA ASP A 32 -5.07 16.93 7.91
C ASP A 32 -4.01 17.62 7.03
N GLU A 33 -4.45 18.37 6.03
CA GLU A 33 -3.58 19.07 5.07
C GLU A 33 -2.51 19.94 5.75
N ARG A 34 -2.84 20.55 6.89
CA ARG A 34 -1.92 21.40 7.67
C ARG A 34 -0.73 20.61 8.23
N ASN A 35 -0.91 19.31 8.44
CA ASN A 35 0.08 18.41 9.02
C ASN A 35 0.81 17.56 7.97
N PHE A 36 0.51 17.67 6.67
CA PHE A 36 1.14 16.83 5.64
C PHE A 36 2.67 16.91 5.58
N ASN A 37 3.23 18.05 5.97
CA ASN A 37 4.68 18.25 6.06
C ASN A 37 5.25 17.92 7.46
N CYS A 38 4.42 17.53 8.44
CA CYS A 38 4.89 17.03 9.73
C CYS A 38 5.71 15.76 9.49
N PHE A 39 6.90 15.71 10.06
CA PHE A 39 7.82 14.57 9.95
C PHE A 39 8.25 14.11 11.33
N SER A 40 8.44 12.80 11.49
CA SER A 40 8.78 12.20 12.79
C SER A 40 9.47 10.86 12.61
N MET A 41 10.06 10.36 13.70
CA MET A 41 10.69 9.03 13.67
C MET A 41 9.64 7.93 13.45
N GLU A 42 8.42 8.12 13.95
CA GLU A 42 7.32 7.16 13.74
C GLU A 42 6.86 7.16 12.28
N LEU A 43 6.78 8.33 11.63
CA LEU A 43 6.53 8.43 10.20
C LEU A 43 7.66 7.82 9.36
N ALA A 44 8.91 7.90 9.84
CA ALA A 44 10.04 7.24 9.20
C ALA A 44 9.89 5.72 9.22
N LYS A 45 9.46 5.13 10.34
CA LYS A 45 9.21 3.68 10.44
C LYS A 45 8.15 3.26 9.42
N VAL A 46 7.02 3.96 9.38
CA VAL A 46 5.93 3.69 8.44
C VAL A 46 6.41 3.81 6.99
N LEU A 47 6.99 4.94 6.60
CA LEU A 47 7.44 5.17 5.22
C LEU A 47 8.47 4.13 4.78
N LEU A 48 9.48 3.85 5.61
CA LEU A 48 10.55 2.91 5.26
C LEU A 48 10.03 1.47 5.18
N ALA A 49 9.15 1.05 6.09
CA ALA A 49 8.56 -0.29 6.08
C ALA A 49 7.63 -0.47 4.86
N SER A 50 6.73 0.49 4.60
CA SER A 50 5.81 0.41 3.47
C SER A 50 6.52 0.37 2.13
N ALA A 51 7.47 1.29 1.90
CA ALA A 51 8.14 1.37 0.61
C ALA A 51 9.09 0.18 0.37
N ALA A 52 9.73 -0.34 1.42
CA ALA A 52 10.51 -1.57 1.31
C ALA A 52 9.63 -2.77 0.99
N GLU A 53 8.45 -2.87 1.60
CA GLU A 53 7.51 -3.96 1.33
C GLU A 53 6.91 -3.85 -0.08
N VAL A 54 6.65 -2.62 -0.56
CA VAL A 54 6.25 -2.40 -1.96
C VAL A 54 7.29 -2.95 -2.93
N ASP A 55 8.58 -2.74 -2.69
CA ASP A 55 9.65 -3.30 -3.54
C ASP A 55 9.55 -4.83 -3.63
N VAL A 56 9.31 -5.49 -2.49
CA VAL A 56 9.17 -6.95 -2.42
C VAL A 56 7.91 -7.44 -3.11
N VAL A 57 6.78 -6.77 -2.89
CA VAL A 57 5.48 -7.12 -3.48
C VAL A 57 5.49 -6.90 -4.99
N CYS A 58 6.01 -5.77 -5.48
CA CYS A 58 6.12 -5.48 -6.91
C CYS A 58 6.96 -6.52 -7.64
N LYS A 59 8.09 -6.96 -7.08
CA LYS A 59 8.90 -8.06 -7.66
C LYS A 59 8.09 -9.34 -7.81
N GLN A 60 7.29 -9.69 -6.81
CA GLN A 60 6.44 -10.88 -6.87
C GLN A 60 5.32 -10.75 -7.89
N ILE A 61 4.68 -9.59 -7.99
CA ILE A 61 3.67 -9.31 -9.04
C ILE A 61 4.30 -9.45 -10.42
N CYS A 62 5.46 -8.82 -10.65
CA CYS A 62 6.17 -8.92 -11.92
C CYS A 62 6.52 -10.37 -12.27
N LYS A 63 6.99 -11.16 -11.29
CA LYS A 63 7.25 -12.60 -11.45
C LYS A 63 5.98 -13.44 -11.69
N ALA A 64 4.84 -13.03 -11.17
CA ALA A 64 3.55 -13.68 -11.41
C ALA A 64 3.01 -13.36 -12.81
N ILE A 65 3.28 -12.15 -13.34
CA ILE A 65 2.96 -11.75 -14.71
C ILE A 65 3.88 -12.45 -15.73
N ASP A 66 5.20 -12.39 -15.51
CA ASP A 66 6.23 -13.06 -16.31
C ASP A 66 7.25 -13.72 -15.39
N THR A 67 7.33 -15.06 -15.44
CA THR A 67 8.26 -15.85 -14.62
C THR A 67 9.73 -15.51 -14.88
N ASN A 68 10.06 -14.97 -16.05
CA ASN A 68 11.40 -14.52 -16.42
C ASN A 68 11.70 -13.06 -16.05
N SER A 69 10.72 -12.33 -15.50
CA SER A 69 10.88 -10.92 -15.14
C SER A 69 12.13 -10.70 -14.28
N SER A 70 12.84 -9.61 -14.56
CA SER A 70 14.01 -9.16 -13.79
C SER A 70 13.81 -7.75 -13.25
N ALA A 71 12.55 -7.31 -13.12
CA ALA A 71 12.22 -6.03 -12.56
C ALA A 71 12.78 -5.91 -11.14
N ASP A 72 13.55 -4.85 -10.90
CA ASP A 72 14.25 -4.57 -9.65
C ASP A 72 14.22 -3.07 -9.28
N ASP A 73 13.47 -2.27 -10.03
CA ASP A 73 13.30 -0.84 -9.82
C ASP A 73 11.88 -0.37 -10.17
N ILE A 74 11.54 0.84 -9.70
CA ILE A 74 10.20 1.42 -9.83
C ILE A 74 9.74 1.63 -11.28
N ASN A 75 10.66 1.88 -12.21
CA ASN A 75 10.33 2.10 -13.62
C ASN A 75 10.03 0.76 -14.30
N LYS A 76 10.81 -0.28 -14.00
CA LYS A 76 10.54 -1.64 -14.49
C LYS A 76 9.23 -2.16 -13.92
N TYR A 77 8.98 -1.98 -12.62
CA TYR A 77 7.69 -2.33 -12.00
C TYR A 77 6.54 -1.61 -12.70
N ARG A 78 6.64 -0.29 -12.89
CA ARG A 78 5.62 0.48 -13.62
C ARG A 78 5.33 -0.13 -14.97
N ASN A 79 6.35 -0.40 -15.78
CA ASN A 79 6.18 -0.87 -17.15
C ASN A 79 5.46 -2.23 -17.19
N GLU A 80 5.90 -3.20 -16.38
CA GLU A 80 5.31 -4.54 -16.37
C GLU A 80 3.92 -4.58 -15.73
N ILE A 81 3.78 -3.97 -14.55
CA ILE A 81 2.51 -3.98 -13.79
C ILE A 81 1.44 -3.16 -14.52
N LYS A 82 1.78 -1.99 -15.07
CA LYS A 82 0.81 -1.17 -15.82
C LYS A 82 0.39 -1.83 -17.13
N ALA A 83 1.27 -2.61 -17.76
CA ALA A 83 0.92 -3.36 -18.97
C ALA A 83 -0.11 -4.47 -18.67
N ALA A 84 0.00 -5.14 -17.51
CA ALA A 84 -0.97 -6.15 -17.08
C ALA A 84 -2.25 -5.53 -16.47
N PHE A 85 -2.11 -4.42 -15.74
CA PHE A 85 -3.16 -3.80 -14.95
C PHE A 85 -3.21 -2.29 -15.21
N ALA A 86 -3.87 -1.91 -16.31
CA ALA A 86 -3.89 -0.53 -16.79
C ALA A 86 -4.57 0.47 -15.83
N GLY A 87 -5.42 0.00 -14.91
CA GLY A 87 -6.17 0.85 -13.95
C GLY A 87 -5.38 1.27 -12.71
N ILE A 88 -4.18 0.71 -12.47
CA ILE A 88 -3.36 1.05 -11.28
C ILE A 88 -3.12 2.55 -11.11
N PRO A 89 -2.79 3.34 -12.16
CA PRO A 89 -2.57 4.77 -12.00
C PRO A 89 -3.82 5.59 -11.65
N GLN A 90 -5.02 5.02 -11.81
CA GLN A 90 -6.29 5.65 -11.47
C GLN A 90 -6.81 5.20 -10.11
N PHE A 91 -6.23 4.16 -9.51
CA PHE A 91 -6.70 3.55 -8.28
C PHE A 91 -6.73 4.56 -7.13
N VAL A 92 -7.90 4.74 -6.53
CA VAL A 92 -8.12 5.64 -5.39
C VAL A 92 -8.18 4.84 -4.11
N VAL A 93 -7.42 5.26 -3.12
CA VAL A 93 -7.52 4.76 -1.74
C VAL A 93 -8.18 5.84 -0.88
N LEU A 94 -9.25 5.47 -0.19
CA LEU A 94 -9.99 6.33 0.70
C LEU A 94 -9.56 6.11 2.15
N LEU A 95 -9.47 7.19 2.91
CA LEU A 95 -9.41 7.15 4.38
C LEU A 95 -10.59 7.96 4.94
N PRO A 96 -11.82 7.42 4.96
CA PRO A 96 -13.02 8.22 5.23
C PRO A 96 -13.04 8.85 6.62
N ARG A 97 -12.46 8.18 7.62
CA ARG A 97 -12.29 8.71 8.98
C ARG A 97 -11.61 10.09 9.01
N PHE A 98 -10.72 10.34 8.04
CA PHE A 98 -9.94 11.57 7.92
C PHE A 98 -10.37 12.43 6.72
N GLY A 99 -11.41 12.03 5.98
CA GLY A 99 -11.87 12.75 4.79
C GLY A 99 -10.84 12.78 3.64
N LEU A 100 -9.90 11.83 3.60
CA LEU A 100 -8.81 11.83 2.62
C LEU A 100 -9.08 10.88 1.44
N LYS A 101 -8.61 11.31 0.27
CA LYS A 101 -8.53 10.50 -0.96
C LYS A 101 -7.10 10.54 -1.47
N LEU A 102 -6.49 9.37 -1.63
CA LEU A 102 -5.10 9.21 -2.04
C LEU A 102 -5.03 8.52 -3.40
N LYS A 103 -4.07 8.93 -4.23
CA LYS A 103 -3.76 8.30 -5.52
C LYS A 103 -2.28 7.95 -5.54
N PRO A 104 -1.87 6.86 -4.87
CA PRO A 104 -0.45 6.60 -4.59
C PRO A 104 0.38 6.30 -5.85
N TRP A 105 -0.28 5.98 -6.97
CA TRP A 105 0.33 5.56 -8.24
C TRP A 105 -0.01 6.49 -9.41
N ASP A 106 -0.57 7.68 -9.18
CA ASP A 106 -0.98 8.61 -10.25
C ASP A 106 0.16 9.03 -11.18
N GLU A 107 1.37 9.18 -10.65
CA GLU A 107 2.58 9.48 -11.42
C GLU A 107 2.85 8.43 -12.51
N TRP A 108 2.41 7.18 -12.35
CA TRP A 108 2.58 6.16 -13.39
C TRP A 108 1.81 6.44 -14.69
N ASN A 109 0.96 7.47 -14.73
CA ASN A 109 0.42 8.00 -15.98
C ASN A 109 1.51 8.61 -16.88
N GLY A 110 2.56 9.18 -16.30
CA GLY A 110 3.72 9.70 -17.03
C GLY A 110 4.68 8.60 -17.50
N ALA A 111 5.34 8.83 -18.63
CA ALA A 111 6.29 7.87 -19.21
C ALA A 111 7.47 7.53 -18.27
N GLU A 112 7.87 8.47 -17.43
CA GLU A 112 8.94 8.33 -16.43
C GLU A 112 8.47 8.69 -15.01
N GLY A 113 7.16 8.70 -14.76
CA GLY A 113 6.65 9.16 -13.48
C GLY A 113 6.98 8.22 -12.33
N VAL A 114 7.53 8.79 -11.26
CA VAL A 114 7.94 8.11 -10.03
C VAL A 114 7.18 8.74 -8.88
N PRO A 115 6.44 7.96 -8.07
CA PRO A 115 5.69 8.52 -6.95
C PRO A 115 6.59 9.31 -5.98
N PRO A 116 6.18 10.49 -5.49
CA PRO A 116 7.01 11.32 -4.63
C PRO A 116 7.44 10.63 -3.34
N TRP A 117 6.57 9.76 -2.79
CA TRP A 117 6.86 8.98 -1.58
C TRP A 117 7.96 7.93 -1.80
N TRP A 118 8.06 7.35 -3.01
CA TRP A 118 9.16 6.44 -3.37
C TRP A 118 10.49 7.19 -3.46
N THR A 119 10.48 8.37 -4.08
CA THR A 119 11.64 9.27 -4.10
C THR A 119 12.04 9.67 -2.68
N GLY A 120 11.06 9.99 -1.82
CA GLY A 120 11.28 10.31 -0.41
C GLY A 120 11.93 9.16 0.36
N TYR A 121 11.40 7.95 0.20
CA TYR A 121 11.98 6.72 0.74
C TYR A 121 13.45 6.55 0.33
N ASN A 122 13.76 6.62 -0.97
CA ASN A 122 15.13 6.42 -1.46
C ASN A 122 16.09 7.49 -0.95
N LYS A 123 15.66 8.76 -0.92
CA LYS A 123 16.48 9.85 -0.37
C LYS A 123 16.76 9.66 1.12
N VAL A 124 15.76 9.29 1.91
CA VAL A 124 15.94 9.01 3.35
C VAL A 124 16.81 7.78 3.60
N LYS A 125 16.71 6.75 2.75
CA LYS A 125 17.52 5.54 2.84
C LYS A 125 19.02 5.82 2.66
N HIS A 126 19.37 6.74 1.75
CA HIS A 126 20.77 7.03 1.41
C HIS A 126 21.35 8.30 2.05
N HIS A 127 20.50 9.27 2.41
CA HIS A 127 20.90 10.63 2.83
C HIS A 127 20.04 11.13 3.99
N ARG A 128 19.75 10.28 4.99
CA ARG A 128 18.87 10.63 6.11
C ARG A 128 19.29 11.90 6.85
N ASP A 129 20.59 12.14 6.95
CA ASP A 129 21.20 13.31 7.58
C ASP A 129 20.72 14.65 7.03
N SER A 130 20.38 14.71 5.74
CA SER A 130 19.93 15.91 5.03
C SER A 130 18.47 15.83 4.55
N GLU A 131 17.97 14.63 4.30
CA GLU A 131 16.66 14.38 3.70
C GLU A 131 15.60 13.90 4.70
N TYR A 132 15.89 13.93 6.01
CA TYR A 132 14.98 13.45 7.05
C TYR A 132 13.57 14.03 6.94
N HIS A 133 13.43 15.31 6.58
CA HIS A 133 12.14 15.99 6.43
C HIS A 133 11.18 15.32 5.41
N ARG A 134 11.68 14.41 4.55
CA ARG A 134 10.86 13.62 3.62
C ARG A 134 10.12 12.47 4.29
N VAL A 135 10.45 12.10 5.53
CA VAL A 135 9.64 11.16 6.34
C VAL A 135 8.41 11.87 6.91
N ASN A 136 7.65 12.53 6.04
CA ASN A 136 6.49 13.31 6.40
C ASN A 136 5.18 12.54 6.22
N LEU A 137 4.11 13.06 6.81
CA LEU A 137 2.79 12.44 6.82
C LEU A 137 2.28 12.16 5.40
N LYS A 138 2.44 13.10 4.46
CA LYS A 138 2.01 12.91 3.07
C LYS A 138 2.69 11.69 2.42
N ASN A 139 3.99 11.56 2.59
CA ASN A 139 4.75 10.45 2.01
C ASN A 139 4.41 9.13 2.69
N ALA A 140 4.29 9.09 4.01
CA ALA A 140 3.91 7.89 4.75
C ALA A 140 2.52 7.38 4.34
N LEU A 141 1.52 8.27 4.29
CA LEU A 141 0.15 7.90 3.88
C LEU A 141 0.10 7.34 2.45
N ASN A 142 0.77 7.99 1.49
CA ASN A 142 0.79 7.50 0.12
C ASN A 142 1.61 6.21 -0.05
N ALA A 143 2.66 6.00 0.75
CA ALA A 143 3.41 4.74 0.73
C ALA A 143 2.57 3.56 1.25
N VAL A 144 1.80 3.75 2.35
CA VAL A 144 0.89 2.73 2.87
C VAL A 144 -0.25 2.45 1.88
N ALA A 145 -0.84 3.50 1.31
CA ALA A 145 -1.86 3.33 0.27
C ALA A 145 -1.31 2.61 -0.97
N GLY A 146 -0.07 2.93 -1.37
CA GLY A 146 0.61 2.26 -2.48
C GLY A 146 0.84 0.77 -2.21
N LEU A 147 1.27 0.44 -0.99
CA LEU A 147 1.39 -0.95 -0.52
C LEU A 147 0.04 -1.67 -0.54
N PHE A 148 -1.02 -1.05 -0.03
CA PHE A 148 -2.35 -1.64 -0.02
C PHE A 148 -2.80 -2.05 -1.42
N VAL A 149 -2.70 -1.15 -2.40
CA VAL A 149 -3.04 -1.46 -3.81
C VAL A 149 -2.20 -2.64 -4.31
N MET A 150 -0.88 -2.61 -4.13
CA MET A 150 -0.02 -3.70 -4.63
C MET A 150 -0.34 -5.05 -3.96
N VAL A 151 -0.63 -5.08 -2.66
CA VAL A 151 -0.99 -6.31 -1.95
C VAL A 151 -2.34 -6.86 -2.45
N LEU A 152 -3.32 -6.00 -2.75
CA LEU A 152 -4.57 -6.43 -3.38
C LEU A 152 -4.32 -7.12 -4.73
N TYR A 153 -3.45 -6.57 -5.57
CA TYR A 153 -3.11 -7.17 -6.87
C TYR A 153 -2.22 -8.42 -6.75
N LEU A 154 -1.34 -8.50 -5.75
CA LEU A 154 -0.56 -9.72 -5.48
C LEU A 154 -1.47 -10.90 -5.10
N TYR A 155 -2.52 -10.62 -4.33
CA TYR A 155 -3.50 -11.63 -3.90
C TYR A 155 -4.86 -11.44 -4.60
N LYS A 156 -4.83 -11.08 -5.90
CA LYS A 156 -6.02 -10.67 -6.66
C LYS A 156 -7.23 -11.60 -6.48
N ASP A 157 -7.04 -12.91 -6.62
CA ASP A 157 -8.13 -13.87 -6.49
C ASP A 157 -8.75 -13.85 -5.08
N LYS A 158 -7.92 -13.81 -4.04
CA LYS A 158 -8.38 -13.72 -2.64
C LYS A 158 -9.04 -12.39 -2.34
N ALA A 159 -8.52 -11.31 -2.89
CA ALA A 159 -9.11 -9.97 -2.78
C ALA A 159 -10.49 -9.94 -3.43
N GLN A 160 -10.66 -10.49 -4.63
CA GLN A 160 -11.95 -10.53 -5.32
C GLN A 160 -12.98 -11.39 -4.61
N LEU A 161 -12.55 -12.43 -3.89
CA LEU A 161 -13.42 -13.32 -3.10
C LEU A 161 -13.68 -12.82 -1.66
N GLY A 162 -13.04 -11.74 -1.23
CA GLY A 162 -13.14 -11.23 0.14
C GLY A 162 -12.46 -12.11 1.19
N GLU A 163 -11.44 -12.88 0.80
CA GLU A 163 -10.70 -13.79 1.68
C GLU A 163 -9.49 -13.14 2.37
N LEU A 164 -9.29 -11.82 2.18
CA LEU A 164 -8.25 -11.05 2.87
C LEU A 164 -8.79 -10.59 4.24
N ILE A 165 -8.60 -11.44 5.23
CA ILE A 165 -9.16 -11.29 6.58
C ILE A 165 -8.04 -11.09 7.61
N PRO A 166 -8.19 -10.16 8.58
CA PRO A 166 -9.28 -9.19 8.69
C PRO A 166 -9.16 -8.07 7.64
N PRO A 167 -10.24 -7.33 7.35
CA PRO A 167 -10.18 -6.15 6.50
C PRO A 167 -9.37 -5.03 7.18
N PRO A 168 -8.80 -4.09 6.39
CA PRO A 168 -8.14 -2.91 6.95
C PRO A 168 -9.15 -2.02 7.69
N GLN A 169 -8.69 -1.30 8.72
CA GLN A 169 -9.55 -0.46 9.55
C GLN A 169 -9.67 1.00 9.07
N VAL A 170 -8.68 1.47 8.30
CA VAL A 170 -8.57 2.87 7.86
C VAL A 170 -8.54 2.97 6.34
N LEU A 171 -7.93 1.99 5.68
CA LEU A 171 -7.78 1.97 4.23
C LEU A 171 -9.03 1.36 3.58
N MET A 172 -9.66 2.11 2.67
CA MET A 172 -10.79 1.66 1.89
C MET A 172 -10.54 1.90 0.40
N VAL A 173 -11.23 1.14 -0.45
CA VAL A 173 -11.29 1.40 -1.88
C VAL A 173 -12.47 2.32 -2.21
N ASP A 174 -12.45 2.97 -3.37
CA ASP A 174 -13.62 3.71 -3.83
C ASP A 174 -14.74 2.79 -4.35
N ASP A 175 -15.88 3.39 -4.67
CA ASP A 175 -17.07 2.65 -5.10
C ASP A 175 -16.77 1.79 -6.33
N ASP A 176 -15.95 2.28 -7.27
CA ASP A 176 -15.58 1.57 -8.51
C ASP A 176 -14.81 0.27 -8.25
N HIS A 177 -14.05 0.21 -7.15
CA HIS A 177 -13.26 -0.96 -6.77
C HIS A 177 -13.88 -1.76 -5.62
N PHE A 178 -15.00 -1.34 -5.03
CA PHE A 178 -15.72 -2.12 -4.01
C PHE A 178 -16.53 -3.25 -4.66
N GLY A 179 -16.31 -4.49 -4.22
CA GLY A 179 -16.94 -5.71 -4.76
C GLY A 179 -18.04 -6.30 -3.88
N GLY A 180 -18.28 -5.75 -2.69
CA GLY A 180 -19.28 -6.24 -1.73
C GLY A 180 -18.65 -6.78 -0.44
N GLU A 181 -19.51 -7.20 0.48
CA GLU A 181 -19.11 -7.84 1.74
C GLU A 181 -19.28 -9.36 1.60
N ASN A 182 -18.30 -10.10 2.10
CA ASN A 182 -18.39 -11.55 2.26
C ASN A 182 -18.56 -11.87 3.74
N LEU A 183 -19.73 -12.39 4.12
CA LEU A 183 -20.07 -12.74 5.50
C LEU A 183 -20.00 -14.26 5.66
N GLU A 184 -18.86 -14.78 6.13
CA GLU A 184 -18.72 -16.18 6.51
C GLU A 184 -18.72 -16.31 8.03
N PHE A 185 -19.85 -16.80 8.59
CA PHE A 185 -20.17 -17.25 9.95
C PHE A 185 -19.61 -16.50 11.19
N TYR A 186 -18.39 -15.94 11.19
CA TYR A 186 -17.74 -15.18 12.26
C TYR A 186 -16.83 -14.02 11.79
N ASP A 187 -16.49 -13.90 10.51
CA ASP A 187 -15.67 -12.80 9.98
C ASP A 187 -16.34 -12.15 8.75
N ALA A 188 -16.18 -10.82 8.65
CA ALA A 188 -16.62 -10.04 7.51
C ALA A 188 -15.40 -9.71 6.63
N GLY A 189 -15.37 -10.27 5.43
CA GLY A 189 -14.40 -9.95 4.39
C GLY A 189 -14.93 -8.85 3.46
N ILE A 190 -14.01 -8.14 2.80
CA ILE A 190 -14.34 -7.16 1.75
C ILE A 190 -13.87 -7.72 0.42
N ALA A 191 -14.79 -7.92 -0.52
CA ALA A 191 -14.49 -8.25 -1.89
C ALA A 191 -14.09 -6.98 -2.67
N TYR A 192 -13.14 -7.12 -3.60
CA TYR A 192 -12.63 -6.00 -4.41
C TYR A 192 -12.82 -6.25 -5.91
N ARG A 193 -13.13 -5.20 -6.68
CA ARG A 193 -13.13 -5.19 -8.16
C ARG A 193 -11.79 -4.65 -8.65
N LEU A 194 -10.95 -5.53 -9.23
CA LEU A 194 -9.52 -5.28 -9.54
C LEU A 194 -9.12 -5.61 -10.98
#